data_AF-A0A0B3ADW3-F1
#
_entry.id   AF-A0A0B3ADW3-F1
#
_cell.length_a   1.000
_cell.length_b   1.000
_cell.length_c   1.000
_cell.angle_alpha   90.00
_cell.angle_beta   90.00
_cell.angle_gamma   90.00
#
_symmetry.space_group_name_H-M   'P 1'
#
loop_
_entity.id
_entity.type
_entity.pdbx_description
1 polymer ?
#
loop_
_entity_poly.entity_id
_entity_poly.type
_entity_poly.pdbx_seq_one_letter_code
_entity_poly.pdbx_strand_id
1 'polypeptide(L)'
;MSKGTSARGKFNKITHIRCRRCGRHSYHIQKKECSACGYPIAKLKHDSWKWKPINRSGRKTIVHKHQKVKTARQGRHKSGK
;
A
#
# COMPACT_ATOMS: atom_id res chain seq x y z
N MET A 1 25.53 8.42 27.28
CA MET A 1 24.83 7.58 26.28
C MET A 1 25.85 7.03 25.30
N SER A 2 26.23 5.75 25.40
CA SER A 2 27.13 5.13 24.43
C SER A 2 26.39 4.85 23.11
N LYS A 3 27.07 5.05 21.99
CA LYS A 3 26.56 4.70 20.65
C LYS A 3 27.03 3.28 20.28
N GLY A 4 26.42 2.69 19.26
CA GLY A 4 26.87 1.41 18.70
C GLY A 4 26.38 0.19 19.48
N THR A 5 27.24 -0.81 19.67
CA THR A 5 26.87 -2.16 20.16
C THR A 5 26.24 -2.15 21.54
N SER A 6 26.77 -1.35 22.45
CA SER A 6 26.25 -1.22 23.82
C SER A 6 24.81 -0.69 23.87
N ALA A 7 24.35 0.07 22.87
CA ALA A 7 22.96 0.53 22.78
C ALA A 7 22.02 -0.49 22.09
N ARG A 8 22.54 -1.32 21.17
CA ARG A 8 21.74 -2.24 20.32
C ARG A 8 20.90 -3.24 21.12
N GLY A 9 21.41 -3.74 22.25
CA GLY A 9 20.68 -4.68 23.12
C GLY A 9 19.41 -4.13 23.77
N LYS A 10 19.19 -2.80 23.74
CA LYS A 10 18.00 -2.16 24.31
C LYS A 10 16.84 -2.04 23.29
N PHE A 11 17.05 -2.32 22.00
CA PHE A 11 16.06 -2.13 20.94
C PHE A 11 15.23 -3.39 20.67
N ASN A 12 14.50 -3.87 21.69
CA ASN A 12 13.68 -5.10 21.59
C ASN A 12 12.18 -4.83 21.35
N LYS A 13 11.78 -3.55 21.33
CA LYS A 13 10.37 -3.16 21.15
C LYS A 13 10.04 -3.05 19.66
N ILE A 14 8.97 -3.74 19.25
CA ILE A 14 8.49 -3.71 17.87
C ILE A 14 7.66 -2.43 17.65
N THR A 15 8.04 -1.60 16.68
CA THR A 15 7.34 -0.35 16.35
C THR A 15 6.32 -0.53 15.22
N HIS A 16 6.61 -1.44 14.28
CA HIS A 16 5.80 -1.70 13.10
C HIS A 16 5.33 -3.15 13.06
N ILE A 17 4.14 -3.40 12.51
CA ILE A 17 3.62 -4.74 12.20
C ILE A 17 3.08 -4.79 10.76
N ARG A 18 2.62 -5.96 10.32
CA ARG A 18 2.01 -6.15 9.01
C ARG A 18 0.68 -5.39 8.89
N CYS A 19 0.54 -4.57 7.86
CA CYS A 19 -0.70 -3.85 7.59
C CYS A 19 -1.75 -4.76 6.94
N ARG A 20 -2.99 -4.72 7.46
CA ARG A 20 -4.12 -5.49 6.93
C ARG A 20 -4.54 -5.12 5.50
N ARG A 21 -4.28 -3.87 5.07
CA ARG A 21 -4.66 -3.40 3.72
C ARG A 21 -3.61 -3.74 2.66
N CYS A 22 -2.34 -3.43 2.93
CA CYS A 22 -1.28 -3.52 1.92
C CYS A 22 -0.28 -4.67 2.15
N GLY A 23 -0.39 -5.41 3.25
CA GLY A 23 0.46 -6.58 3.54
C GLY A 23 1.93 -6.26 3.90
N ARG A 24 2.34 -5.00 3.86
CA ARG A 24 3.70 -4.53 4.21
C ARG A 24 3.87 -4.41 5.73
N HIS A 25 5.09 -4.62 6.22
CA HIS A 25 5.47 -4.42 7.63
C HIS A 25 5.66 -2.92 7.93
N SER A 26 4.56 -2.18 7.91
CA SER A 26 4.57 -0.71 7.92
C SER A 26 3.44 -0.11 8.74
N TYR A 27 2.66 -0.93 9.44
CA TYR A 27 1.62 -0.44 10.34
C TYR A 27 2.23 -0.09 11.70
N HIS A 28 2.17 1.17 12.09
CA HIS A 28 2.74 1.65 13.35
C HIS A 28 1.78 1.35 14.50
N ILE A 29 2.25 0.64 15.54
CA ILE A 29 1.41 0.16 16.63
C ILE A 29 0.85 1.34 17.46
N GLN A 30 1.74 2.24 17.90
CA GLN A 30 1.35 3.38 18.74
C GLN A 30 0.47 4.40 18.00
N LYS A 31 0.86 4.80 16.78
CA LYS A 31 0.14 5.80 15.97
C LYS A 31 -1.09 5.23 15.25
N LYS A 32 -1.26 3.91 15.27
CA LYS A 32 -2.35 3.19 14.60
C LYS A 32 -2.49 3.50 13.11
N GLU A 33 -1.41 3.88 12.43
CA GLU A 33 -1.40 4.28 11.02
C GLU A 33 -0.36 3.49 10.21
N CYS A 34 -0.69 3.14 8.97
CA CYS A 34 0.26 2.57 8.03
C CYS A 34 1.04 3.65 7.25
N SER A 35 2.36 3.69 7.42
CA SER A 35 3.23 4.63 6.70
C SER A 35 3.27 4.40 5.18
N ALA A 36 2.96 3.18 4.74
CA ALA A 36 2.92 2.82 3.33
C ALA A 36 1.61 3.22 2.65
N CYS A 37 0.46 2.83 3.19
CA CYS A 37 -0.83 2.98 2.51
C CYS A 37 -1.83 3.94 3.18
N GLY A 38 -1.49 4.51 4.35
CA GLY A 38 -2.36 5.42 5.09
C GLY A 38 -3.52 4.76 5.85
N TYR A 39 -3.61 3.42 5.89
CA TYR A 39 -4.62 2.71 6.69
C TYR A 39 -4.59 3.23 8.14
N PRO A 40 -5.74 3.61 8.77
CA PRO A 40 -7.13 3.26 8.41
C PRO A 40 -7.84 4.17 7.39
N ILE A 41 -7.26 5.31 7.00
CA ILE A 41 -7.88 6.30 6.10
C ILE A 41 -8.40 5.62 4.83
N ALA A 42 -9.58 5.96 4.33
CA ALA A 42 -10.17 5.28 3.17
C ALA A 42 -9.31 5.43 1.90
N LYS A 43 -8.77 6.62 1.68
CA LYS A 43 -7.87 6.92 0.56
C LYS A 43 -6.52 6.22 0.74
N LEU A 44 -5.98 5.69 -0.35
CA LEU A 44 -4.59 5.24 -0.38
C LEU A 44 -3.68 6.46 -0.31
N LYS A 45 -2.70 6.41 0.60
CA LYS A 45 -1.63 7.41 0.66
C LYS A 45 -0.91 7.43 -0.70
N HIS A 46 -0.71 8.60 -1.26
CA HIS A 46 0.07 8.81 -2.47
C HIS A 46 0.85 10.10 -2.24
N ASP A 47 2.18 10.02 -2.37
CA ASP A 47 3.04 11.18 -2.29
C ASP A 47 3.60 11.44 -3.70
N SER A 48 3.51 12.68 -4.19
CA SER A 48 3.91 13.06 -5.56
C SER A 48 5.41 12.84 -5.84
N TRP A 49 6.25 12.94 -4.81
CA TRP A 49 7.70 12.70 -4.91
C TRP A 49 8.07 11.21 -5.05
N LYS A 50 7.14 10.28 -4.77
CA LYS A 50 7.38 8.84 -4.94
C LYS A 50 6.99 8.40 -6.35
N TRP A 51 7.99 8.13 -7.18
CA TRP A 51 7.78 7.59 -8.53
C TRP A 51 7.27 6.14 -8.54
N LYS A 52 7.52 5.36 -7.48
CA LYS A 52 7.05 3.97 -7.37
C LYS A 52 5.73 3.88 -6.59
N PRO A 53 4.70 3.18 -7.11
CA PRO A 53 3.45 2.97 -6.39
C PRO A 53 3.62 2.01 -5.20
N ILE A 54 2.69 2.08 -4.25
CA ILE A 54 2.64 1.20 -3.07
C ILE A 54 2.33 -0.26 -3.44
N ASN A 55 1.69 -0.49 -4.57
CA ASN A 55 1.47 -1.84 -5.07
C ASN A 55 2.61 -2.18 -6.05
N ARG A 56 3.72 -2.73 -5.54
CA ARG A 56 4.88 -3.18 -6.36
C ARG A 56 4.50 -4.38 -7.23
N SER A 57 3.56 -5.21 -6.77
CA SER A 57 2.83 -6.15 -7.60
C SER A 57 1.76 -5.36 -8.36
N GLY A 58 2.15 -4.78 -9.50
CA GLY A 58 1.23 -4.01 -10.33
C GLY A 58 -0.07 -4.78 -10.51
N ARG A 59 -1.23 -4.14 -10.28
CA ARG A 59 -2.54 -4.58 -10.79
C ARG A 59 -2.77 -6.11 -10.80
N LYS A 60 -2.43 -6.81 -9.72
CA LYS A 60 -2.73 -8.24 -9.55
C LYS A 60 -3.54 -8.46 -8.26
N THR A 61 -4.52 -7.60 -8.03
CA THR A 61 -5.71 -8.03 -7.31
C THR A 61 -6.66 -8.61 -8.35
N ILE A 62 -7.27 -9.74 -8.00
CA ILE A 62 -8.16 -10.64 -8.77
C ILE A 62 -9.42 -9.95 -9.36
N VAL A 63 -9.46 -8.62 -9.45
CA VAL A 63 -10.63 -7.82 -9.83
C VAL A 63 -10.43 -7.06 -11.15
N HIS A 64 -9.54 -7.54 -12.02
CA HIS A 64 -9.50 -7.08 -13.43
C HIS A 64 -10.59 -7.71 -14.31
N LYS A 65 -11.43 -8.62 -13.78
CA LYS A 65 -12.56 -9.17 -14.54
C LYS A 65 -13.59 -8.09 -14.89
N HIS A 66 -13.95 -7.23 -13.94
CA HIS A 66 -15.06 -6.30 -14.14
C HIS A 66 -14.71 -5.07 -15.01
N GLN A 67 -13.46 -4.59 -14.93
CA GLN A 67 -13.00 -3.47 -15.78
C GLN A 67 -12.87 -3.90 -17.25
N LYS A 68 -12.40 -5.13 -17.53
CA LYS A 68 -12.33 -5.67 -18.91
C LYS A 68 -13.71 -5.77 -19.57
N VAL A 69 -14.73 -6.20 -18.82
CA VAL A 69 -16.12 -6.25 -19.32
C VAL A 69 -16.62 -4.85 -19.68
N LYS A 70 -16.33 -3.84 -18.85
CA LYS A 70 -16.74 -2.45 -19.10
C LYS A 70 -16.07 -1.83 -20.33
N THR A 71 -14.77 -2.01 -20.52
CA THR A 71 -14.05 -1.51 -21.70
C THR A 71 -14.47 -2.21 -23.00
N ALA A 72 -14.74 -3.52 -22.94
CA ALA A 72 -15.25 -4.29 -24.08
C ALA A 72 -16.71 -3.95 -24.46
N ARG A 73 -17.47 -3.36 -23.53
CA ARG A 73 -18.86 -2.90 -23.78
C ARG A 73 -18.87 -1.48 -24.36
N GLN A 74 -17.95 -0.61 -23.94
CA GLN A 74 -17.78 0.75 -24.48
C GLN A 74 -17.25 0.76 -25.92
N GLY A 75 -16.41 -0.22 -26.30
CA GLY A 75 -15.93 -0.36 -27.69
C GLY A 75 -17.04 -0.69 -28.70
N ARG A 76 -18.05 -1.47 -28.30
CA ARG A 76 -19.18 -1.86 -29.16
C ARG A 76 -20.19 -0.74 -29.43
N HIS A 77 -20.27 0.26 -28.56
CA HIS A 77 -21.17 1.41 -28.74
C HIS A 77 -20.57 2.51 -29.64
N LYS A 78 -19.26 2.50 -29.89
CA LYS A 78 -18.57 3.52 -30.71
C LYS A 78 -18.41 3.13 -32.19
N SER A 79 -18.68 1.89 -32.56
CA SER A 79 -18.66 1.37 -33.94
C SER A 79 -20.05 1.34 -34.60
N GLY A 80 -21.02 2.04 -34.04
CA GLY A 80 -22.39 2.17 -34.55
C GLY A 80 -22.72 3.61 -34.95
N LYS A 81 -21.78 4.25 -35.64
CA LYS A 81 -22.01 5.38 -36.55
C LYS A 81 -21.28 5.06 -37.84
#